data_AF-A0A9D3TEA0-F1
#
_entry.id   AF-A0A9D3TEA0-F1
#
_cell.length_a   1.000
_cell.length_b   1.000
_cell.length_c   1.000
_cell.angle_alpha   90.00
_cell.angle_beta   90.00
_cell.angle_gamma   90.00
#
_symmetry.space_group_name_H-M   'P 1'
#
loop_
_entity.id
_entity.type
_entity.pdbx_description
1 polymer ?
#
loop_
_entity_poly.entity_id
_entity_poly.type
_entity_poly.pdbx_seq_one_letter_code
_entity_poly.pdbx_strand_id
1 'polypeptide(L)'
;MVGGCVCKQGRRKMAAPVLSVSTPRWERIARLLVCLLGILLSVYAFHVEREKARDPNYQAMCDVSNSMSCSKVFSSRWGRGFGLLGSIFGQDSAMNQPNSVYGIFFYVFQLLLGMTVSAMAALILMTTSIASVVGSLYLGYILYFVLKDFCIICVTTYALNFILFILNYKRLVYLNEAWKQQLQAKQD
;
A
#
# COMPACT_ATOMS: atom_id res chain seq x y z
N MET A 1 -15.82 0.95 -69.27
CA MET A 1 -15.64 -0.18 -68.32
C MET A 1 -14.16 -0.19 -67.95
N VAL A 2 -13.76 0.62 -66.96
CA VAL A 2 -13.38 0.22 -65.59
C VAL A 2 -12.20 -0.76 -65.54
N GLY A 3 -11.08 -0.32 -64.96
CA GLY A 3 -9.94 -1.18 -64.67
C GLY A 3 -8.73 -0.49 -64.05
N GLY A 4 -8.93 0.49 -63.16
CA GLY A 4 -7.83 1.09 -62.40
C GLY A 4 -7.46 0.23 -61.19
N CYS A 5 -6.28 -0.40 -61.20
CA CYS A 5 -5.69 -1.03 -60.03
C CYS A 5 -5.15 0.05 -59.07
N VAL A 6 -5.89 0.32 -58.00
CA VAL A 6 -5.43 1.19 -56.90
C VAL A 6 -4.73 0.35 -55.85
N CYS A 7 -3.42 0.57 -55.69
CA CYS A 7 -2.64 0.11 -54.53
C CYS A 7 -3.26 0.63 -53.22
N LYS A 8 -3.67 -0.25 -52.30
CA LYS A 8 -3.95 0.10 -50.90
C LYS A 8 -2.87 -0.48 -49.98
N GLN A 9 -1.84 0.33 -49.75
CA GLN A 9 -0.84 0.10 -48.71
C GLN A 9 -1.38 0.63 -47.37
N GLY A 10 -2.16 -0.19 -46.68
CA GLY A 10 -2.71 0.11 -45.36
C GLY A 10 -1.79 -0.39 -44.25
N ARG A 11 -0.75 0.38 -43.91
CA ARG A 11 0.11 0.15 -42.73
C ARG A 11 -0.75 0.29 -41.47
N ARG A 12 -1.31 -0.81 -40.96
CA ARG A 12 -1.93 -0.87 -39.62
C ARG A 12 -0.85 -0.54 -38.59
N LYS A 13 -0.72 0.74 -38.25
CA LYS A 13 -0.10 1.14 -36.99
C LYS A 13 -1.00 0.57 -35.90
N MET A 14 -0.65 -0.60 -35.37
CA MET A 14 -1.17 -1.09 -34.11
C MET A 14 -0.63 -0.17 -33.01
N ALA A 15 -1.17 1.05 -32.93
CA ALA A 15 -1.06 1.83 -31.72
C ALA A 15 -1.83 1.03 -30.67
N ALA A 16 -1.11 0.47 -29.69
CA ALA A 16 -1.73 -0.11 -28.51
C ALA A 16 -2.76 0.92 -28.00
N PRO A 17 -4.01 0.52 -27.73
CA PRO A 17 -5.00 1.46 -27.24
C PRO A 17 -4.47 1.98 -25.91
N VAL A 18 -4.05 3.25 -25.89
CA VAL A 18 -3.78 3.96 -24.65
C VAL A 18 -5.11 3.94 -23.91
N LEU A 19 -5.14 3.19 -22.81
CA LEU A 19 -6.34 2.97 -22.02
C LEU A 19 -6.78 4.32 -21.44
N SER A 20 -7.65 5.04 -22.16
CA SER A 20 -8.27 6.29 -21.72
C SER A 20 -9.38 5.98 -20.71
N VAL A 21 -9.04 5.24 -19.66
CA VAL A 21 -9.94 4.94 -18.56
C VAL A 21 -9.57 5.90 -17.43
N SER A 22 -10.28 7.02 -17.37
CA SER A 22 -10.04 8.04 -16.35
C SER A 22 -10.60 7.54 -15.02
N THR A 23 -9.72 7.20 -14.07
CA THR A 23 -10.15 6.89 -12.70
C THR A 23 -10.89 8.08 -12.09
N PRO A 24 -11.95 7.84 -11.29
CA PRO A 24 -12.72 8.92 -10.68
C PRO A 24 -11.83 9.88 -9.89
N ARG A 25 -12.10 11.20 -9.98
CA ARG A 25 -11.34 12.21 -9.22
C ARG A 25 -11.39 11.97 -7.71
N TRP A 26 -12.54 11.53 -7.18
CA TRP A 26 -12.71 11.24 -5.76
C TRP A 26 -11.81 10.08 -5.28
N GLU A 27 -11.58 9.06 -6.13
CA GLU A 27 -10.68 7.95 -5.81
C GLU A 27 -9.24 8.46 -5.62
N ARG A 28 -8.79 9.35 -6.53
CA ARG A 28 -7.44 9.93 -6.46
C ARG A 28 -7.24 10.77 -5.22
N ILE A 29 -8.24 11.60 -4.87
CA ILE A 29 -8.21 12.44 -3.66
C ILE A 29 -8.19 11.55 -2.42
N ALA A 30 -9.09 10.56 -2.33
CA ALA A 30 -9.14 9.63 -1.21
C ALA A 30 -7.80 8.88 -1.03
N ARG A 31 -7.23 8.36 -2.13
CA ARG A 31 -5.91 7.70 -2.11
C ARG A 31 -4.83 8.64 -1.61
N LEU A 32 -4.78 9.87 -2.12
CA LEU A 32 -3.79 10.85 -1.72
C LEU A 32 -3.87 11.14 -0.22
N LEU A 33 -5.06 11.39 0.31
CA LEU A 33 -5.26 11.65 1.74
C LEU A 33 -4.84 10.47 2.60
N VAL A 34 -5.26 9.26 2.22
CA VAL A 34 -4.94 8.03 2.97
C VAL A 34 -3.44 7.73 2.94
N CYS A 35 -2.79 7.85 1.78
CA CYS A 35 -1.34 7.65 1.66
C CYS A 35 -0.55 8.73 2.41
N LEU A 36 -0.92 10.01 2.32
CA LEU A 36 -0.23 11.07 3.05
C LEU A 36 -0.36 10.88 4.57
N LEU A 37 -1.56 10.57 5.06
CA LEU A 37 -1.76 10.27 6.48
C LEU A 37 -0.97 9.03 6.91
N GLY A 38 -0.95 7.98 6.09
CA GLY A 38 -0.17 6.77 6.34
C GLY A 38 1.34 7.04 6.41
N ILE A 39 1.87 7.88 5.51
CA ILE A 39 3.27 8.31 5.53
C ILE A 39 3.56 9.10 6.81
N LEU A 40 2.73 10.07 7.17
CA LEU A 40 2.91 10.88 8.38
C LEU A 40 2.94 10.02 9.64
N LEU A 41 1.98 9.09 9.79
CA LEU A 41 1.93 8.16 10.92
C LEU A 41 3.16 7.24 10.95
N SER A 42 3.62 6.77 9.79
CA SER A 42 4.79 5.90 9.70
C SER A 42 6.08 6.66 10.04
N VAL A 43 6.23 7.90 9.57
CA VAL A 43 7.37 8.78 9.94
C VAL A 43 7.36 9.07 11.44
N TYR A 44 6.19 9.34 12.02
CA TYR A 44 6.06 9.55 13.46
C TYR A 44 6.41 8.29 14.25
N ALA A 45 5.94 7.11 13.83
CA ALA A 45 6.30 5.83 14.46
C ALA A 45 7.83 5.57 14.38
N PHE A 46 8.45 5.86 13.24
CA PHE A 46 9.91 5.76 13.09
C PHE A 46 10.66 6.72 14.01
N HIS A 47 10.17 7.96 14.15
CA HIS A 47 10.73 8.93 15.08
C HIS A 47 10.63 8.43 16.53
N VAL A 48 9.45 7.98 16.97
CA VAL A 48 9.24 7.45 18.33
C VAL A 48 10.14 6.26 18.61
N GLU A 49 10.25 5.31 17.68
CA GLU A 49 11.13 4.15 17.85
C GLU A 49 12.60 4.58 18.00
N ARG A 50 13.05 5.53 17.18
CA ARG A 50 14.43 6.03 17.21
C ARG A 50 14.74 6.80 18.49
N GLU A 51 13.84 7.67 18.95
CA GLU A 51 14.02 8.41 20.20
C GLU A 51 13.97 7.47 21.40
N LYS A 52 13.05 6.51 21.44
CA LYS A 52 12.98 5.51 22.50
C LYS A 52 14.21 4.60 22.55
N ALA A 53 14.83 4.31 21.39
CA ALA A 53 16.08 3.58 21.32
C ALA A 53 17.29 4.39 21.82
N ARG A 54 17.23 5.71 21.76
CA ARG A 54 18.28 6.63 22.26
C ARG A 54 18.12 6.91 23.75
N ASP A 55 16.90 7.18 24.19
CA ASP A 55 16.55 7.46 25.57
C ASP A 55 15.46 6.49 26.05
N PRO A 56 15.81 5.49 26.88
CA PRO A 56 14.83 4.56 27.46
C PRO A 56 13.74 5.24 28.28
N ASN A 57 13.94 6.47 28.76
CA ASN A 57 12.96 7.24 29.52
C ASN A 57 12.03 8.09 28.65
N TYR A 58 12.27 8.17 27.33
CA TYR A 58 11.41 8.91 26.40
C TYR A 58 9.96 8.40 26.45
N GLN A 59 9.00 9.31 26.51
CA GLN A 59 7.57 9.02 26.39
C GLN A 59 7.01 9.75 25.17
N ALA A 60 6.34 9.00 24.30
CA ALA A 60 5.77 9.55 23.09
C ALA A 60 4.42 10.22 23.38
N MET A 61 4.00 11.15 22.52
CA MET A 61 2.68 11.81 22.64
C MET A 61 1.51 10.82 22.50
N CYS A 62 1.76 9.66 21.91
CA CYS A 62 0.78 8.59 21.73
C CYS A 62 0.80 7.57 22.88
N ASP A 63 1.58 7.82 23.95
CA ASP A 63 1.52 7.07 25.20
C ASP A 63 0.46 7.71 26.12
N VAL A 64 -0.78 7.23 26.05
CA VAL A 64 -1.92 7.81 26.79
C VAL A 64 -2.02 7.24 28.20
N SER A 65 -1.68 5.95 28.36
CA SER A 65 -1.69 5.26 29.65
C SER A 65 -0.72 4.07 29.64
N ASN A 66 -0.54 3.44 30.79
CA ASN A 66 0.33 2.26 30.91
C ASN A 66 -0.11 1.07 30.03
N SER A 67 -1.39 1.00 29.65
CA SER A 67 -1.96 -0.03 28.75
C SER A 67 -2.22 0.50 27.33
N MET A 68 -1.82 1.75 27.05
CA MET A 68 -1.94 2.41 25.76
C MET A 68 -0.63 3.12 25.43
N SER A 69 0.43 2.33 25.20
CA SER A 69 1.74 2.88 24.85
C SER A 69 2.22 2.38 23.48
N CYS A 70 2.35 3.32 22.54
CA CYS A 70 2.94 3.01 21.25
C CYS A 70 4.47 2.85 21.37
N SER A 71 5.11 3.54 22.31
CA SER A 71 6.54 3.39 22.56
C SER A 71 6.91 1.95 22.93
N LYS A 72 6.14 1.31 23.84
CA LYS A 72 6.33 -0.10 24.19
C LYS A 72 6.17 -1.03 22.99
N VAL A 73 5.15 -0.77 22.17
CA VAL A 73 4.86 -1.56 20.97
C VAL A 73 6.00 -1.46 19.96
N PHE A 74 6.47 -0.25 19.66
CA PHE A 74 7.55 -0.03 18.68
C PHE A 74 8.92 -0.50 19.18
N SER A 75 9.21 -0.41 20.47
CA SER A 75 10.45 -0.97 21.04
C SER A 75 10.42 -2.49 21.21
N SER A 76 9.28 -3.14 21.02
CA SER A 76 9.17 -4.59 21.13
C SER A 76 9.89 -5.30 19.98
N ARG A 77 10.19 -6.60 20.16
CA ARG A 77 10.75 -7.43 19.07
C ARG A 77 9.91 -7.44 17.80
N TRP A 78 8.60 -7.18 17.93
CA TRP A 78 7.66 -7.19 16.82
C TRP A 78 7.63 -5.85 16.08
N GLY A 79 8.18 -4.78 16.66
CA GLY A 79 8.31 -3.46 16.04
C GLY A 79 9.37 -3.40 14.95
N ARG A 80 10.28 -4.38 14.90
CA ARG A 80 11.31 -4.54 13.85
C ARG A 80 11.10 -5.83 13.07
N GLY A 81 11.15 -5.71 11.74
CA GLY A 81 11.10 -6.85 10.83
C GLY A 81 9.87 -7.75 11.06
N PHE A 82 8.78 -7.20 11.57
CA PHE A 82 7.58 -7.93 11.99
C PHE A 82 7.86 -9.04 13.03
N GLY A 83 9.02 -9.01 13.71
CA GLY A 83 9.52 -10.09 14.57
C GLY A 83 9.83 -11.42 13.85
N LEU A 84 9.83 -11.42 12.52
CA LEU A 84 10.05 -12.60 11.67
C LEU A 84 11.30 -12.47 10.81
N LEU A 85 11.54 -11.29 10.23
CA LEU A 85 12.62 -11.06 9.26
C LEU A 85 14.01 -11.22 9.90
N GLY A 86 14.19 -10.80 11.15
CA GLY A 86 15.44 -11.03 11.88
C GLY A 86 15.77 -12.52 12.08
N SER A 87 14.76 -13.37 12.22
CA SER A 87 14.93 -14.83 12.36
C SER A 87 15.20 -15.54 11.03
N ILE A 88 14.67 -15.00 9.92
CA ILE A 88 14.80 -15.61 8.58
C ILE A 88 16.06 -15.12 7.86
N PHE A 89 16.32 -13.81 7.91
CA PHE A 89 17.40 -13.16 7.15
C PHE A 89 18.61 -12.78 8.00
N GLY A 90 18.54 -12.95 9.32
CA GLY A 90 19.57 -12.56 10.28
C GLY A 90 19.30 -11.19 10.92
N GLN A 91 19.74 -11.02 12.17
CA GLN A 91 19.46 -9.81 12.95
C GLN A 91 20.16 -8.56 12.39
N ASP A 92 21.35 -8.72 11.82
CA ASP A 92 22.13 -7.65 11.18
C ASP A 92 21.77 -7.44 9.69
N SER A 93 20.75 -8.14 9.21
CA SER A 93 20.33 -8.01 7.81
C SER A 93 19.74 -6.63 7.54
N ALA A 94 20.01 -6.09 6.35
CA ALA A 94 19.36 -4.89 5.86
C ALA A 94 17.82 -5.01 5.81
N MET A 95 17.29 -6.23 5.84
CA MET A 95 15.86 -6.55 5.89
C MET A 95 15.27 -6.58 7.32
N ASN A 96 16.06 -6.33 8.36
CA ASN A 96 15.54 -6.24 9.73
C ASN A 96 15.31 -4.77 10.12
N GLN A 97 14.49 -4.08 9.34
CA GLN A 97 14.18 -2.66 9.55
C GLN A 97 12.96 -2.47 10.46
N PRO A 98 12.81 -1.30 11.08
CA PRO A 98 11.56 -0.87 11.72
C PRO A 98 10.33 -1.12 10.83
N ASN A 99 9.22 -1.60 11.40
CA ASN A 99 7.97 -1.80 10.65
C ASN A 99 7.48 -0.51 9.99
N SER A 100 7.73 0.63 10.64
CA SER A 100 7.45 1.97 10.14
C SER A 100 8.15 2.27 8.81
N VAL A 101 9.36 1.76 8.58
CA VAL A 101 10.08 1.91 7.30
C VAL A 101 9.35 1.18 6.18
N TYR A 102 8.89 -0.05 6.42
CA TYR A 102 8.03 -0.77 5.46
C TYR A 102 6.72 -0.04 5.19
N GLY A 103 6.12 0.58 6.22
CA GLY A 103 4.96 1.45 6.07
C GLY A 103 5.21 2.63 5.15
N ILE A 104 6.30 3.37 5.34
CA ILE A 104 6.69 4.49 4.47
C ILE A 104 6.82 4.03 3.02
N PHE A 105 7.58 2.96 2.76
CA PHE A 105 7.74 2.41 1.42
C PHE A 105 6.41 1.99 0.82
N PHE A 106 5.57 1.29 1.58
CA PHE A 106 4.25 0.86 1.14
C PHE A 106 3.36 2.04 0.71
N TYR A 107 3.22 3.06 1.55
CA TYR A 107 2.33 4.18 1.24
C TYR A 107 2.86 5.05 0.09
N VAL A 108 4.18 5.26 0.00
CA VAL A 108 4.81 5.95 -1.14
C VAL A 108 4.58 5.16 -2.43
N PHE A 109 4.80 3.85 -2.41
CA PHE A 109 4.60 2.99 -3.57
C PHE A 109 3.13 2.96 -4.02
N GLN A 110 2.20 2.86 -3.07
CA GLN A 110 0.76 2.94 -3.31
C GLN A 110 0.33 4.27 -3.92
N LEU A 111 0.95 5.37 -3.48
CA LEU A 111 0.69 6.71 -4.01
C LEU A 111 1.20 6.82 -5.46
N LEU A 112 2.46 6.46 -5.71
CA LEU A 112 3.09 6.58 -7.03
C LEU A 112 2.37 5.73 -8.09
N LEU A 113 2.16 4.44 -7.80
CA LEU A 113 1.45 3.55 -8.74
C LEU A 113 -0.03 3.90 -8.86
N GLY A 114 -0.65 4.45 -7.82
CA GLY A 114 -2.05 4.88 -7.83
C GLY A 114 -2.33 6.01 -8.83
N MET A 115 -1.30 6.79 -9.21
CA MET A 115 -1.41 7.83 -10.23
C MET A 115 -1.38 7.26 -11.67
N THR A 116 -0.92 6.02 -11.85
CA THR A 116 -0.75 5.40 -13.17
C THR A 116 -1.99 4.63 -13.63
N VAL A 117 -2.45 4.82 -14.86
CA VAL A 117 -3.59 4.07 -15.43
C VAL A 117 -3.07 2.83 -16.17
N SER A 118 -2.74 1.79 -15.42
CA SER A 118 -2.25 0.52 -15.96
C SER A 118 -2.86 -0.67 -15.21
N ALA A 119 -3.28 -1.70 -15.96
CA ALA A 119 -3.80 -2.94 -15.38
C ALA A 119 -2.74 -3.65 -14.52
N MET A 120 -1.49 -3.66 -14.96
CA MET A 120 -0.37 -4.20 -14.17
C MET A 120 -0.17 -3.42 -12.88
N ALA A 121 -0.26 -2.08 -12.94
CA ALA A 121 -0.18 -1.27 -11.73
C ALA A 121 -1.34 -1.57 -10.77
N ALA A 122 -2.56 -1.75 -11.27
CA ALA A 122 -3.70 -2.12 -10.43
C ALA A 122 -3.55 -3.49 -9.76
N LEU A 123 -3.00 -4.49 -10.47
CA LEU A 123 -2.68 -5.79 -9.89
C LEU A 123 -1.63 -5.68 -8.79
N ILE A 124 -0.53 -4.97 -9.05
CA ILE A 124 0.54 -4.75 -8.06
C ILE A 124 0.00 -4.02 -6.82
N LEU A 125 -0.80 -2.96 -7.01
CA LEU A 125 -1.45 -2.23 -5.92
C LEU A 125 -2.35 -3.15 -5.09
N MET A 126 -3.12 -4.01 -5.75
CA MET A 126 -4.00 -4.98 -5.09
C MET A 126 -3.19 -5.99 -4.26
N THR A 127 -2.22 -6.65 -4.87
CA THR A 127 -1.38 -7.66 -4.20
C THR A 127 -0.64 -7.07 -3.00
N THR A 128 -0.04 -5.89 -3.15
CA THR A 128 0.65 -5.22 -2.03
C THR A 128 -0.33 -4.79 -0.94
N SER A 129 -1.56 -4.37 -1.28
CA SER A 129 -2.58 -4.07 -0.26
C SER A 129 -3.09 -5.30 0.48
N ILE A 130 -3.24 -6.45 -0.19
CA ILE A 130 -3.55 -7.73 0.47
C ILE A 130 -2.46 -8.07 1.49
N ALA A 131 -1.19 -8.00 1.08
CA ALA A 131 -0.07 -8.24 1.97
C ALA A 131 -0.09 -7.31 3.19
N SER A 132 -0.41 -6.02 2.98
CA SER A 132 -0.52 -5.04 4.08
C SER A 132 -1.66 -5.37 5.06
N VAL A 133 -2.81 -5.85 4.57
CA VAL A 133 -3.95 -6.22 5.40
C VAL A 133 -3.63 -7.49 6.19
N VAL A 134 -3.05 -8.51 5.57
CA VAL A 134 -2.60 -9.72 6.26
C VAL A 134 -1.57 -9.39 7.34
N GLY A 135 -0.59 -8.54 7.01
CA GLY A 135 0.38 -8.04 8.00
C GLY A 135 -0.28 -7.25 9.14
N SER A 136 -1.31 -6.46 8.85
CA SER A 136 -2.06 -5.70 9.85
C SER A 136 -2.86 -6.62 10.78
N LEU A 137 -3.48 -7.69 10.25
CA LEU A 137 -4.16 -8.70 11.06
C LEU A 137 -3.18 -9.45 11.97
N TYR A 138 -2.01 -9.81 11.44
CA TYR A 138 -0.95 -10.43 12.21
C TYR A 138 -0.46 -9.54 13.35
N LEU A 139 -0.09 -8.29 13.06
CA LEU A 139 0.35 -7.35 14.09
C LEU A 139 -0.78 -6.98 15.07
N GLY A 140 -2.03 -6.96 14.61
CA GLY A 140 -3.22 -6.79 15.44
C GLY A 140 -3.40 -7.94 16.44
N TYR A 141 -3.21 -9.19 15.99
CA TYR A 141 -3.19 -10.36 16.87
C TYR A 141 -2.09 -10.23 17.94
N ILE A 142 -0.88 -9.86 17.54
CA ILE A 142 0.26 -9.65 18.44
C ILE A 142 -0.04 -8.55 19.47
N LEU A 143 -0.57 -7.41 19.02
CA LEU A 143 -0.92 -6.27 19.86
C LEU A 143 -1.95 -6.67 20.94
N TYR A 144 -3.00 -7.42 20.57
CA TYR A 144 -4.06 -7.83 21.48
C TYR A 144 -3.66 -9.00 22.41
N PHE A 145 -3.13 -10.10 21.86
CA PHE A 145 -2.89 -11.32 22.63
C PHE A 145 -1.50 -11.38 23.29
N VAL A 146 -0.48 -10.84 22.63
CA VAL A 146 0.93 -10.99 23.07
C VAL A 146 1.37 -9.80 23.90
N LEU A 147 1.26 -8.57 23.38
CA LEU A 147 1.68 -7.38 24.11
C LEU A 147 0.63 -6.91 25.11
N LYS A 148 -0.66 -7.13 24.83
CA LYS A 148 -1.79 -6.64 25.64
C LYS A 148 -1.74 -5.12 25.85
N ASP A 149 -1.28 -4.39 24.83
CA ASP A 149 -1.17 -2.93 24.80
C ASP A 149 -1.98 -2.39 23.62
N PHE A 150 -2.74 -1.32 23.82
CA PHE A 150 -3.52 -0.71 22.75
C PHE A 150 -2.79 0.47 22.10
N CYS A 151 -2.25 0.26 20.90
CA CYS A 151 -1.54 1.29 20.12
C CYS A 151 -2.47 1.95 19.10
N ILE A 152 -2.87 3.21 19.37
CA ILE A 152 -3.77 3.99 18.50
C ILE A 152 -3.16 4.16 17.11
N ILE A 153 -1.87 4.50 17.02
CA ILE A 153 -1.17 4.69 15.75
C ILE A 153 -1.28 3.42 14.89
N CYS A 154 -1.06 2.25 15.50
CA CYS A 154 -1.13 0.95 14.84
C CYS A 154 -2.56 0.68 14.33
N VAL A 155 -3.57 0.84 15.18
CA VAL A 155 -4.98 0.66 14.80
C VAL A 155 -5.38 1.60 13.66
N THR A 156 -4.95 2.87 13.70
CA THR A 156 -5.18 3.82 12.61
C THR A 156 -4.49 3.35 11.32
N THR A 157 -3.23 2.90 11.36
CA THR A 157 -2.57 2.38 10.15
C THR A 157 -3.27 1.14 9.58
N TYR A 158 -3.81 0.26 10.43
CA TYR A 158 -4.58 -0.91 9.99
C TYR A 158 -5.87 -0.50 9.28
N ALA A 159 -6.57 0.51 9.81
CA ALA A 159 -7.74 1.09 9.14
C ALA A 159 -7.38 1.71 7.78
N LEU A 160 -6.27 2.46 7.69
CA LEU A 160 -5.80 3.04 6.43
C LEU A 160 -5.43 1.96 5.40
N ASN A 161 -4.79 0.86 5.82
CA ASN A 161 -4.47 -0.27 4.96
C ASN A 161 -5.73 -0.94 4.41
N PHE A 162 -6.75 -1.11 5.25
CA PHE A 162 -8.03 -1.64 4.83
C PHE A 162 -8.75 -0.70 3.84
N ILE A 163 -8.73 0.62 4.08
CA ILE A 163 -9.28 1.61 3.14
C ILE A 163 -8.55 1.53 1.79
N LEU A 164 -7.21 1.45 1.77
CA LEU A 164 -6.44 1.29 0.53
C LEU A 164 -6.78 -0.01 -0.20
N PHE A 165 -6.98 -1.10 0.54
CA PHE A 165 -7.43 -2.37 -0.04
C PHE A 165 -8.78 -2.21 -0.76
N ILE A 166 -9.76 -1.54 -0.15
CA ILE A 166 -11.05 -1.30 -0.80
C ILE A 166 -10.91 -0.39 -2.03
N LEU A 167 -10.09 0.67 -1.96
CA LEU A 167 -9.81 1.54 -3.10
C LEU A 167 -9.17 0.75 -4.26
N ASN A 168 -8.19 -0.10 -3.96
CA ASN A 168 -7.50 -0.92 -4.96
C ASN A 168 -8.40 -2.00 -5.56
N TYR A 169 -9.26 -2.62 -4.75
CA TYR A 169 -10.24 -3.59 -5.22
C TYR A 169 -11.22 -2.97 -6.21
N LYS A 170 -11.82 -1.82 -5.86
CA LYS A 170 -12.73 -1.10 -6.76
C LYS A 170 -12.07 -0.71 -8.07
N ARG A 171 -10.82 -0.23 -7.99
CA ARG A 171 -10.01 0.12 -9.17
C ARG A 171 -9.76 -1.08 -10.08
N LEU A 172 -9.40 -2.24 -9.50
CA LEU A 172 -9.13 -3.46 -10.24
C LEU A 172 -10.39 -3.98 -10.94
N VAL A 173 -11.53 -4.00 -10.24
CA VAL A 173 -12.83 -4.40 -10.82
C VAL A 173 -13.20 -3.46 -11.98
N TYR A 174 -13.08 -2.15 -11.79
CA TYR A 174 -13.40 -1.18 -12.84
C TYR A 174 -12.53 -1.35 -14.09
N LEU A 175 -11.22 -1.54 -13.93
CA LEU A 175 -10.31 -1.77 -15.06
C LEU A 175 -10.58 -3.10 -15.75
N ASN A 176 -10.95 -4.14 -14.99
CA ASN A 176 -11.28 -5.45 -15.54
C ASN A 176 -12.54 -5.39 -16.42
N GLU A 177 -13.59 -4.69 -15.98
CA GLU A 177 -14.81 -4.51 -16.76
C GLU A 177 -14.57 -3.65 -18.02
N ALA A 178 -13.79 -2.57 -17.91
CA ALA A 178 -13.41 -1.76 -19.06
C ALA A 178 -12.61 -2.57 -20.11
N TRP A 179 -11.73 -3.47 -19.65
CA TRP A 179 -10.95 -4.33 -20.54
C TRP A 179 -11.83 -5.37 -21.26
N LYS A 180 -12.80 -5.97 -20.57
CA LYS A 180 -13.78 -6.90 -21.20
C LYS A 180 -14.59 -6.22 -22.29
N GLN A 181 -15.09 -5.01 -22.05
CA GLN A 181 -15.87 -4.24 -23.04
C GLN A 181 -15.04 -3.96 -24.31
N GLN A 182 -13.76 -3.62 -24.15
CA GLN A 182 -12.87 -3.41 -25.29
C GLN A 182 -12.57 -4.68 -26.08
N LEU A 183 -12.49 -5.83 -25.42
CA LEU A 183 -12.30 -7.11 -26.11
C LEU A 183 -13.52 -7.47 -26.97
N GLN A 184 -14.73 -7.27 -26.43
CA GLN A 184 -15.97 -7.49 -27.17
C GLN A 184 -16.08 -6.57 -28.40
N ALA A 185 -15.81 -5.27 -28.23
CA ALA A 185 -15.84 -4.30 -29.32
C ALA A 185 -14.76 -4.50 -30.42
N LYS A 186 -13.74 -5.35 -30.19
CA LYS A 186 -12.77 -5.75 -31.21
C LYS A 186 -13.16 -7.04 -31.94
N GLN A 187 -14.08 -7.81 -31.37
CA GLN A 187 -14.57 -9.07 -31.93
C GLN A 187 -15.77 -8.84 -32.86
N ASP A 188 -16.57 -7.80 -32.58
CA ASP A 188 -17.61 -7.28 -33.47
C ASP A 188 -17.04 -6.45 -34.64
#